data_AF-A0A2N3V657-F1
#
_entry.id   AF-A0A2N3V657-F1
#
_cell.length_a   1.000
_cell.length_b   1.000
_cell.length_c   1.000
_cell.angle_alpha   90.00
_cell.angle_beta   90.00
_cell.angle_gamma   90.00
#
_symmetry.space_group_name_H-M   'P 1'
#
loop_
_entity.id
_entity.type
_entity.pdbx_description
1 polymer ?
#
loop_
_entity_poly.entity_id
_entity_poly.type
_entity_poly.pdbx_seq_one_letter_code
_entity_poly.pdbx_strand_id
1 'polypeptide(L)' 'MIAGAPAIVGAVIGAGANNPELSALLLGIGVGAIVQVIVQIAPSLREPGTTSVSARTLAGIGVGMLTMYATGLLVAG' A
#
# COMPACT_ATOMS: atom_id res chain seq x y z
N MET A 1 -9.92 8.18 17.08
CA MET A 1 -10.09 6.81 16.57
C MET A 1 -11.00 6.82 15.33
N ILE A 2 -10.60 7.55 14.27
CA ILE A 2 -11.34 7.69 13.00
C ILE A 2 -10.43 7.38 11.78
N ALA A 3 -9.11 7.28 11.96
CA ALA A 3 -8.16 7.07 10.86
C ALA A 3 -8.43 5.79 10.03
N GLY A 4 -9.06 4.77 10.61
CA GLY A 4 -9.46 3.55 9.92
C GLY A 4 -10.85 3.59 9.26
N ALA A 5 -11.69 4.59 9.56
CA ALA A 5 -13.05 4.66 9.01
C ALA A 5 -13.08 4.70 7.47
N PRO A 6 -12.21 5.46 6.78
CA PRO A 6 -12.14 5.42 5.33
C PRO A 6 -11.77 4.04 4.77
N ALA A 7 -10.90 3.29 5.46
CA ALA A 7 -10.47 1.95 5.05
C ALA A 7 -11.61 0.94 5.16
N ILE A 8 -12.42 1.02 6.22
CA ILE A 8 -13.60 0.16 6.40
C ILE A 8 -14.61 0.41 5.28
N VAL A 9 -14.90 1.67 4.96
CA VAL A 9 -15.80 2.04 3.86
C VAL A 9 -15.28 1.51 2.53
N GLY A 10 -13.97 1.68 2.25
CA GLY A 10 -13.33 1.13 1.06
C GLY A 10 -13.45 -0.39 0.96
N ALA A 11 -13.26 -1.11 2.08
CA ALA A 11 -13.37 -2.57 2.12
C ALA A 11 -14.81 -3.06 1.88
N VAL A 12 -15.82 -2.38 2.45
CA VAL A 12 -17.24 -2.70 2.21
C VAL A 12 -17.60 -2.48 0.74
N ILE A 13 -17.15 -1.36 0.14
CA ILE A 13 -17.36 -1.07 -1.29
C ILE A 13 -16.68 -2.13 -2.15
N GLY A 14 -15.43 -2.49 -1.85
CA GLY A 14 -14.68 -3.51 -2.58
C GLY A 14 -15.31 -4.90 -2.49
N ALA A 15 -15.79 -5.30 -1.30
CA ALA A 15 -16.48 -6.57 -1.11
C ALA A 15 -17.82 -6.64 -1.85
N GLY A 16 -18.48 -5.51 -2.07
CA GLY A 16 -19.71 -5.41 -2.86
C GLY A 16 -19.50 -5.52 -4.37
N ALA A 17 -18.26 -5.52 -4.86
CA ALA A 17 -17.96 -5.63 -6.29
C ALA A 17 -18.04 -7.08 -6.77
N ASN A 18 -19.11 -7.41 -7.49
CA ASN A 18 -19.41 -8.77 -7.96
C ASN A 18 -19.16 -8.97 -9.46
N ASN A 19 -18.80 -7.91 -10.19
CA ASN A 19 -18.47 -7.99 -11.61
C ASN A 19 -16.95 -7.83 -11.82
N PRO A 20 -16.31 -8.61 -12.72
CA PRO A 20 -14.86 -8.57 -12.93
C PRO A 20 -14.34 -7.19 -13.37
N GLU A 21 -15.04 -6.52 -14.28
CA GLU A 21 -14.64 -5.20 -14.77
C GLU A 21 -14.67 -4.13 -13.67
N LEU A 22 -15.73 -4.13 -12.86
CA LEU A 22 -15.88 -3.20 -11.74
C LEU A 22 -14.82 -3.46 -10.67
N SER A 23 -14.50 -4.73 -10.40
CA SER A 23 -13.45 -5.11 -9.45
C SER A 23 -12.08 -4.64 -9.91
N ALA A 24 -11.76 -4.80 -11.21
CA ALA A 24 -10.52 -4.29 -11.78
C ALA A 24 -10.45 -2.76 -11.74
N LEU A 25 -11.56 -2.06 -12.02
CA LEU A 25 -11.64 -0.61 -11.92
C LEU A 25 -11.39 -0.13 -10.49
N LEU A 26 -12.08 -0.70 -9.49
CA LEU A 26 -11.92 -0.35 -8.08
C LEU A 26 -10.52 -0.66 -7.57
N LEU A 27 -9.95 -1.80 -7.99
CA LEU A 27 -8.56 -2.14 -7.69
C LEU A 27 -7.60 -1.09 -8.28
N GLY A 28 -7.80 -0.69 -9.54
CA GLY A 28 -7.01 0.36 -10.19
C GLY A 28 -7.09 1.69 -9.45
N ILE A 29 -8.28 2.09 -9.00
CA ILE A 29 -8.49 3.29 -8.18
C ILE A 29 -7.73 3.17 -6.84
N GLY A 30 -7.87 2.03 -6.16
CA GLY A 30 -7.20 1.78 -4.88
C GLY A 30 -5.67 1.80 -5.01
N VAL A 31 -5.13 1.14 -6.04
CA VAL A 31 -3.69 1.16 -6.35
C VAL A 31 -3.23 2.58 -6.65
N GLY A 32 -3.97 3.33 -7.47
CA GLY A 32 -3.66 4.73 -7.77
C GLY A 32 -3.61 5.62 -6.52
N ALA A 33 -4.56 5.45 -5.60
CA ALA A 33 -4.58 6.17 -4.33
C ALA A 33 -3.36 5.82 -3.45
N ILE A 34 -2.98 4.54 -3.36
CA ILE A 34 -1.78 4.11 -2.62
C ILE A 34 -0.52 4.73 -3.24
N VAL A 35 -0.39 4.71 -4.57
CA VAL A 35 0.75 5.33 -5.28
C VAL A 35 0.84 6.83 -4.96
N GLN A 36 -0.28 7.55 -4.94
CA GLN A 36 -0.28 8.97 -4.56
C GLN A 36 0.26 9.19 -3.14
N VAL A 37 -0.14 8.35 -2.18
CA VAL A 37 0.35 8.42 -0.80
C VAL A 37 1.85 8.09 -0.73
N ILE A 38 2.30 7.07 -1.46
CA ILE A 38 3.74 6.72 -1.53
C ILE A 38 4.54 7.90 -2.07
N VAL A 39 4.09 8.55 -3.14
CA VAL A 39 4.78 9.72 -3.71
C VAL A 39 4.81 10.90 -2.74
N GLN A 40 3.75 11.11 -1.95
CA GLN A 40 3.73 12.13 -0.90
C GLN A 40 4.70 11.84 0.25
N ILE A 41 4.86 10.56 0.62
CA ILE A 41 5.74 10.13 1.72
C ILE A 41 7.20 10.00 1.25
N ALA A 42 7.45 9.68 -0.02
CA ALA A 42 8.81 9.44 -0.53
C ALA A 42 9.83 10.56 -0.20
N PRO A 43 9.48 11.87 -0.25
CA PRO A 43 10.39 12.93 0.18
C PRO A 43 10.74 12.91 1.66
N SER A 44 9.83 12.45 2.55
CA SER A 44 10.09 12.39 3.99
C SER A 44 11.04 11.25 4.39
N LEU A 45 11.27 10.30 3.49
CA LEU A 45 12.20 9.19 3.66
C LEU A 45 13.66 9.55 3.31
N ARG A 46 13.89 10.73 2.71
CA ARG A 46 15.22 11.20 2.31
C ARG A 46 16.01 11.67 3.51
N GLU A 47 17.33 11.48 3.46
CA GLU A 47 18.22 11.98 4.51
C GLU A 47 18.32 13.52 4.46
N PRO A 48 18.42 14.20 5.62
CA PRO A 48 18.51 15.65 5.68
C PRO A 48 19.67 16.20 4.82
N GLY A 49 19.36 17.13 3.91
CA GLY A 49 20.37 17.77 3.06
C GLY A 49 20.84 16.94 1.85
N THR A 50 20.23 15.77 1.60
CA THR A 50 20.56 14.93 0.44
C THR A 50 19.30 14.50 -0.31
N THR A 51 19.49 13.97 -1.52
CA THR A 51 18.40 13.28 -2.26
C THR A 51 18.43 11.76 -2.03
N SER A 52 19.39 11.26 -1.23
CA SER A 52 19.55 9.84 -0.95
C SER A 52 18.62 9.36 0.17
N VAL A 53 18.26 8.08 0.10
CA VAL A 53 17.51 7.36 1.13
C VAL A 53 18.50 6.49 1.89
N SER A 54 18.38 6.45 3.22
CA SER A 54 19.31 5.68 4.06
C SER A 54 19.24 4.17 3.76
N ALA A 55 20.37 3.48 3.91
CA ALA A 55 20.44 2.02 3.78
C ALA A 55 19.48 1.31 4.76
N ARG A 56 19.25 1.90 5.95
CA ARG A 56 18.31 1.37 6.95
C ARG A 56 16.86 1.48 6.48
N THR A 57 16.47 2.60 5.87
CA THR A 57 15.13 2.78 5.31
C THR A 57 14.88 1.78 4.18
N LEU A 58 15.87 1.60 3.30
CA LEU A 58 15.75 0.64 2.20
C LEU A 58 15.66 -0.80 2.71
N ALA A 59 16.44 -1.16 3.73
CA ALA A 59 16.33 -2.45 4.40
C ALA A 59 14.93 -2.66 5.01
N GLY A 60 14.35 -1.63 5.65
CA GLY A 60 12.98 -1.66 6.17
C GLY A 60 11.93 -1.93 5.09
N ILE A 61 12.05 -1.27 3.93
CA ILE A 61 11.17 -1.53 2.76
C ILE A 61 11.32 -2.98 2.30
N GLY A 62 12.55 -3.48 2.18
CA GLY A 62 12.85 -4.86 1.79
C GLY A 62 12.22 -5.88 2.74
N VAL A 63 12.38 -5.70 4.06
CA VAL A 63 11.77 -6.55 5.09
C VAL A 63 10.24 -6.49 5.02
N GLY A 64 9.67 -5.31 4.79
CA GLY A 64 8.22 -5.13 4.60
C GLY A 64 7.68 -5.93 3.41
N MET A 65 8.32 -5.82 2.24
CA MET A 65 7.95 -6.59 1.05
C MET A 65 8.08 -8.10 1.29
N LEU A 66 9.16 -8.53 1.95
CA LEU A 66 9.39 -9.95 2.24
C LEU A 66 8.30 -10.50 3.17
N THR A 67 7.91 -9.72 4.18
CA THR A 67 6.83 -10.07 5.11
C THR A 67 5.47 -10.14 4.42
N MET A 68 5.16 -9.18 3.54
CA MET A 68 3.93 -9.19 2.74
C MET A 68 3.84 -10.45 1.88
N TYR A 69 4.92 -10.79 1.16
CA TYR A 69 4.96 -11.97 0.30
C TYR A 69 4.88 -13.28 1.09
N ALA A 70 5.62 -13.38 2.19
CA ALA A 70 5.57 -14.54 3.08
C ALA A 70 4.16 -14.78 3.63
N THR A 71 3.46 -13.71 4.03
CA THR A 71 2.08 -13.80 4.50
C THR A 71 1.13 -14.23 3.36
N GLY A 72 1.34 -13.72 2.15
CA GLY A 72 0.58 -14.15 0.98
C GLY A 72 0.75 -15.64 0.66
N LEU A 73 1.99 -16.15 0.71
CA LEU A 73 2.28 -17.58 0.54
C LEU A 73 1.65 -18.42 1.66
N LEU A 74 1.67 -17.95 2.90
CA LEU A 74 1.07 -18.64 4.04
C LEU A 74 -0.47 -18.76 3.92
N VAL A 75 -1.12 -17.79 3.28
CA VAL A 75 -2.57 -17.82 3.06
C VAL A 75 -2.95 -18.59 1.80
N ALA A 76 -2.10 -18.57 0.78
CA ALA A 76 -2.35 -19.25 -0.49
C ALA A 76 -1.96 -20.73 -0.50
N GLY A 77 -1.04 -21.16 0.37
CA GLY A 77 -0.61 -22.54 0.57
C GLY A 77 -1.44 -23.25 1.62
#